data_AF-A0AB39I6D8-F1
#
_entry.id   AF-A0AB39I6D8-F1
#
_cell.length_a   1.000
_cell.length_b   1.000
_cell.length_c   1.000
_cell.angle_alpha   90.00
_cell.angle_beta   90.00
_cell.angle_gamma   90.00
#
_symmetry.space_group_name_H-M   'P 1'
#
loop_
_entity.id
_entity.type
_entity.pdbx_description
1 polymer ?
#
loop_
_entity_poly.entity_id
_entity_poly.type
_entity_poly.pdbx_seq_one_letter_code
_entity_poly.pdbx_strand_id
1 'polypeptide(L)'
;MSKQFDMELFLDGVLTGSHATRQRHLRHATLIQAEIANHWQRETPWAWQRKHLAWYLENRMSQRSDATRYYYLLTVRLLVRRLGKSWVFHSKRQ
;
A
#
# COMPACT_ATOMS: atom_id res chain seq x y z
N MET A 1 -2.50 5.16 -23.55
CA MET A 1 -2.16 4.50 -22.27
C MET A 1 -1.07 5.31 -21.62
N SER A 2 -1.33 5.94 -20.47
CA SER A 2 -0.29 6.62 -19.70
C SER A 2 0.68 5.56 -19.13
N LYS A 3 1.95 5.93 -18.98
CA LYS A 3 2.96 5.09 -18.32
C LYS A 3 2.48 4.79 -16.90
N GLN A 4 2.38 3.51 -16.52
CA GLN A 4 2.03 3.13 -15.16
C GLN A 4 3.03 3.77 -14.17
N PHE A 5 2.52 4.29 -13.06
CA PHE A 5 3.36 4.89 -12.02
C PHE A 5 4.39 3.88 -11.52
N ASP A 6 5.66 4.29 -11.48
CA ASP A 6 6.77 3.44 -11.05
C ASP A 6 6.80 3.31 -9.53
N MET A 7 6.18 2.23 -9.04
CA MET A 7 6.07 1.94 -7.61
C MET A 7 7.41 1.53 -6.99
N GLU A 8 8.31 0.94 -7.79
CA GLU A 8 9.63 0.53 -7.31
C GLU A 8 10.50 1.74 -7.03
N LEU A 9 10.60 2.65 -8.01
CA LEU A 9 11.30 3.91 -7.83
C LEU A 9 10.69 4.74 -6.68
N PHE A 10 9.37 4.70 -6.52
CA PHE A 10 8.73 5.39 -5.41
C PHE A 10 9.13 4.81 -4.05
N LEU A 11 9.25 3.49 -3.91
CA LEU A 11 9.49 2.84 -2.62
C LEU A 11 10.97 2.57 -2.30
N ASP A 12 11.88 2.76 -3.24
CA ASP A 12 13.31 2.41 -3.10
C ASP A 12 13.94 2.92 -1.79
N GLY A 13 13.69 4.19 -1.43
CA GLY A 13 14.23 4.80 -0.20
C GLY A 13 13.66 4.26 1.12
N VAL A 14 12.63 3.41 1.12
CA VAL A 14 12.04 2.81 2.33
C VAL A 14 12.01 1.29 2.31
N LEU A 15 12.35 0.66 1.19
CA LEU A 15 12.36 -0.79 1.04
C LEU A 15 13.64 -1.39 1.63
N THR A 16 13.51 -2.01 2.79
CA THR A 16 14.62 -2.69 3.48
C THR A 16 14.42 -4.20 3.56
N GLY A 17 15.51 -4.93 3.79
CA GLY A 17 15.48 -6.38 4.02
C GLY A 17 15.72 -7.21 2.76
N SER A 18 15.39 -8.50 2.83
CA SER A 18 15.67 -9.47 1.77
C SER A 18 15.01 -9.09 0.43
N HIS A 19 15.59 -9.55 -0.68
CA HIS A 19 15.00 -9.38 -2.01
C HIS A 19 13.55 -9.90 -2.06
N ALA A 20 13.29 -11.09 -1.49
CA ALA A 20 11.95 -11.66 -1.47
C ALA A 20 10.93 -10.81 -0.69
N THR A 21 11.35 -10.21 0.44
CA THR A 21 10.51 -9.31 1.23
C THR A 21 10.23 -8.01 0.47
N ARG A 22 11.24 -7.40 -0.15
CA ARG A 22 11.07 -6.19 -0.98
C ARG A 22 10.10 -6.42 -2.14
N GLN A 23 10.27 -7.53 -2.86
CA GLN A 23 9.37 -7.91 -3.96
C GLN A 23 7.92 -8.13 -3.52
N ARG A 24 7.70 -8.67 -2.32
CA ARG A 24 6.34 -8.78 -1.74
C ARG A 24 5.71 -7.42 -1.52
N HIS A 25 6.44 -6.48 -0.93
CA HIS A 25 5.95 -5.13 -0.69
C HIS A 25 5.65 -4.41 -2.00
N LEU A 26 6.51 -4.53 -3.02
CA LEU A 26 6.28 -3.97 -4.35
C LEU A 26 4.97 -4.49 -4.95
N ARG A 27 4.79 -5.81 -5.00
CA ARG A 27 3.55 -6.42 -5.52
C ARG A 27 2.30 -5.91 -4.79
N HIS A 28 2.34 -5.87 -3.46
CA HIS A 28 1.20 -5.39 -2.67
C HIS A 28 0.94 -3.89 -2.91
N ALA A 29 1.99 -3.07 -2.99
CA ALA A 29 1.86 -1.63 -3.21
C ALA A 29 1.29 -1.31 -4.60
N THR A 30 1.70 -2.06 -5.63
CA THR A 30 1.14 -1.95 -6.99
C THR A 30 -0.34 -2.32 -7.02
N LEU A 31 -0.76 -3.38 -6.32
CA LEU A 31 -2.18 -3.73 -6.20
C LEU A 31 -2.99 -2.66 -5.47
N ILE A 32 -2.45 -2.10 -4.38
CA ILE A 32 -3.08 -0.96 -3.69
C ILE A 32 -3.24 0.22 -4.64
N GLN A 33 -2.21 0.54 -5.42
CA GLN A 33 -2.25 1.64 -6.38
C GLN A 33 -3.29 1.43 -7.47
N ALA A 34 -3.37 0.24 -8.05
CA ALA A 34 -4.37 -0.09 -9.05
C ALA A 34 -5.81 0.07 -8.52
N GLU A 35 -6.09 -0.42 -7.30
CA GLU A 35 -7.42 -0.32 -6.69
C GLU A 35 -7.79 1.13 -6.34
N ILE A 36 -6.85 1.92 -5.79
CA ILE A 36 -7.07 3.33 -5.50
C ILE A 36 -7.26 4.15 -6.79
N ALA A 37 -6.47 3.86 -7.82
CA ALA A 37 -6.60 4.51 -9.12
C ALA A 37 -7.94 4.19 -9.77
N ASN A 38 -8.39 2.93 -9.72
CA ASN A 38 -9.69 2.52 -10.25
C ASN A 38 -10.85 3.21 -9.50
N HIS A 39 -10.77 3.31 -8.17
CA HIS A 39 -11.87 3.85 -7.37
C HIS A 39 -11.93 5.39 -7.33
N TRP A 40 -10.79 6.11 -7.32
CA TRP A 40 -10.75 7.58 -7.19
C TRP A 40 -10.03 8.31 -8.32
N GLN A 41 -9.56 7.61 -9.35
CA GLN A 41 -8.75 8.21 -10.43
C GLN A 41 -7.51 8.92 -9.90
N ARG A 42 -6.90 8.38 -8.83
CA ARG A 42 -5.65 8.87 -8.24
C ARG A 42 -4.49 7.97 -8.64
N GLU A 43 -3.91 8.25 -9.80
CA GLU A 43 -2.88 7.42 -10.41
C GLU A 43 -1.55 7.42 -9.61
N THR A 44 -1.25 8.53 -8.92
CA THR A 44 0.01 8.69 -8.19
C THR A 44 -0.18 8.61 -6.67
N PRO A 45 0.69 7.89 -5.94
CA PRO A 45 0.66 7.83 -4.48
C PRO A 45 0.79 9.18 -3.78
N TRP A 46 1.47 10.15 -4.39
CA TRP A 46 1.66 11.49 -3.83
C TRP A 46 0.35 12.21 -3.53
N ALA A 47 -0.72 11.94 -4.29
CA ALA A 47 -2.04 12.52 -4.08
C ALA A 47 -2.88 11.76 -3.05
N TRP A 48 -2.37 10.68 -2.46
CA TRP A 48 -3.16 9.87 -1.54
C TRP A 48 -3.43 10.60 -0.23
N GLN A 49 -4.58 10.25 0.36
CA GLN A 49 -5.02 10.66 1.68
C GLN A 49 -5.22 9.42 2.54
N ARG A 50 -5.22 9.58 3.86
CA ARG A 50 -5.43 8.48 4.83
C ARG A 50 -6.63 7.59 4.46
N LYS A 51 -7.72 8.20 4.00
CA LYS A 51 -8.96 7.51 3.63
C LYS A 51 -8.78 6.49 2.49
N HIS A 52 -7.87 6.73 1.54
CA HIS A 52 -7.67 5.80 0.42
C HIS A 52 -7.06 4.48 0.90
N LEU A 53 -6.06 4.58 1.77
CA LEU A 53 -5.40 3.42 2.38
C LEU A 53 -6.32 2.72 3.39
N ALA A 54 -7.08 3.48 4.19
CA ALA A 54 -8.08 2.94 5.12
C ALA A 54 -9.14 2.12 4.39
N TRP A 55 -9.75 2.70 3.36
CA TRP A 55 -10.74 2.04 2.54
C TRP A 55 -10.20 0.77 1.89
N TYR A 56 -8.96 0.76 1.37
CA TYR A 56 -8.37 -0.45 0.80
C TYR A 56 -8.33 -1.59 1.82
N LEU A 57 -7.84 -1.29 3.04
CA LEU A 57 -7.75 -2.25 4.13
C LEU A 57 -9.13 -2.73 4.59
N GLU A 58 -10.14 -1.87 4.56
CA GLU A 58 -11.51 -2.22 4.99
C GLU A 58 -12.28 -2.98 3.90
N ASN A 59 -12.10 -2.65 2.64
CA ASN A 59 -12.92 -3.15 1.53
C ASN A 59 -12.28 -4.33 0.81
N ARG A 60 -10.95 -4.34 0.65
CA ARG A 60 -10.24 -5.42 -0.06
C ARG A 60 -9.67 -6.48 0.87
N MET A 61 -9.37 -6.10 2.11
CA MET A 61 -8.70 -6.98 3.07
C MET A 61 -9.64 -7.53 4.17
N SER A 62 -10.90 -7.10 4.25
CA SER A 62 -11.84 -7.57 5.29
C SER A 62 -12.14 -9.08 5.22
N GLN A 63 -12.18 -9.65 4.02
CA GLN A 63 -12.48 -11.07 3.79
C GLN A 63 -11.22 -11.94 3.65
N ARG A 64 -10.03 -11.36 3.86
CA ARG A 64 -8.75 -12.09 3.76
C ARG A 64 -8.32 -12.59 5.13
N SER A 65 -7.51 -13.66 5.15
CA SER A 65 -6.94 -14.19 6.39
C SER A 65 -6.10 -13.14 7.13
N ASP A 66 -6.03 -13.25 8.45
CA ASP A 66 -5.27 -12.31 9.28
C ASP A 66 -3.79 -12.22 8.88
N ALA A 67 -3.19 -13.34 8.47
CA ALA A 67 -1.82 -13.37 7.93
C ALA A 67 -1.69 -12.53 6.65
N THR A 68 -2.63 -12.64 5.72
CA THR A 68 -2.64 -11.83 4.49
C THR A 68 -2.81 -10.36 4.84
N ARG A 69 -3.81 -10.05 5.69
CA ARG A 69 -4.10 -8.68 6.14
C ARG A 69 -2.89 -8.04 6.81
N TYR A 70 -2.17 -8.81 7.62
CA TYR A 70 -0.95 -8.37 8.30
C TYR A 70 0.14 -7.95 7.30
N TYR A 71 0.40 -8.74 6.25
CA TYR A 71 1.41 -8.36 5.26
C TYR A 71 1.00 -7.15 4.41
N TYR A 72 -0.29 -6.96 4.12
CA TYR A 72 -0.77 -5.73 3.50
C TYR A 72 -0.63 -4.52 4.41
N LEU A 73 -0.92 -4.68 5.71
CA LEU A 73 -0.71 -3.63 6.70
C LEU A 73 0.77 -3.19 6.79
N LEU A 74 1.71 -4.15 6.74
CA LEU A 74 3.13 -3.83 6.70
C LEU A 74 3.50 -3.00 5.46
N THR A 75 2.96 -3.34 4.28
CA THR A 75 3.14 -2.53 3.07
C THR A 75 2.53 -1.13 3.21
N VAL A 76 1.33 -1.00 3.80
CA VAL A 76 0.71 0.30 4.06
C VAL A 76 1.57 1.18 4.96
N ARG A 77 2.23 0.60 5.98
CA ARG A 77 3.17 1.34 6.83
C ARG A 77 4.38 1.88 6.05
N LEU A 78 4.92 1.11 5.11
CA LEU A 78 5.99 1.58 4.22
C LEU A 78 5.52 2.73 3.31
N LEU A 79 4.31 2.62 2.75
CA LEU A 79 3.70 3.68 1.95
C LEU A 79 3.53 4.97 2.75
N VAL A 80 2.99 4.87 3.98
CA VAL A 80 2.84 6.03 4.89
C VAL A 80 4.19 6.66 5.19
N ARG A 81 5.20 5.85 5.52
CA ARG A 81 6.57 6.31 5.76
C ARG A 81 7.12 7.06 4.54
N ARG A 82 6.94 6.51 3.34
CA ARG A 82 7.41 7.14 2.10
C ARG A 82 6.70 8.47 1.81
N LEU A 83 5.41 8.55 2.12
CA LEU A 83 4.61 9.78 1.98
C LEU A 83 4.91 10.82 3.06
N GLY A 84 5.73 10.49 4.07
CA GLY A 84 6.05 11.38 5.19
C GLY A 84 4.82 11.75 6.03
N LYS A 85 3.84 10.84 6.15
CA LYS A 85 2.58 11.09 6.88
C LYS A 85 2.59 10.42 8.25
N SER A 86 1.88 11.01 9.20
CA SER A 86 1.70 10.48 10.57
C SER A 86 0.54 9.49 10.70
N TRP A 87 0.06 8.89 9.61
CA TRP A 87 -1.11 8.03 9.64
C TRP A 87 -0.82 6.68 10.25
N VAL A 88 -1.51 6.34 11.34
CA VAL A 88 -1.38 5.04 11.98
C VAL A 88 -2.51 4.11 11.53
N PHE A 89 -2.14 2.88 11.18
CA PHE A 89 -3.05 1.79 10.84
C PHE A 89 -2.75 0.59 11.75
N HIS A 90 -3.83 0.00 12.29
CA HIS A 90 -3.77 -1.14 13.20
C HIS A 90 -4.35 -2.38 12.52
N SER A 91 -3.81 -3.55 12.84
CA SER A 91 -4.51 -4.80 12.58
C SER A 91 -5.74 -4.83 13.47
N LYS A 92 -6.94 -5.04 12.92
CA LYS A 92 -8.09 -5.36 13.76
C LYS A 92 -7.74 -6.66 14.51
N ARG A 93 -7.63 -6.60 15.84
CA ARG A 93 -7.75 -7.80 16.67
C ARG A 93 -9.20 -8.25 16.51
N GLN A 94 -9.39 -9.50 16.10
CA GLN A 94 -10.69 -10.15 16.24
C GLN A 94 -11.01 -10.28 17.73
#